data_AF-A0A6C2TY04-F1
#
_entry.id   AF-A0A6C2TY04-F1
#
_cell.length_a   1.000
_cell.length_b   1.000
_cell.length_c   1.000
_cell.angle_alpha   90.00
_cell.angle_beta   90.00
_cell.angle_gamma   90.00
#
_symmetry.space_group_name_H-M   'P 1'
#
loop_
_entity.id
_entity.type
_entity.pdbx_description
1 polymer ?
#
loop_
_entity_poly.entity_id
_entity_poly.type
_entity_poly.pdbx_seq_one_letter_code
_entity_poly.pdbx_strand_id
1 'polypeptide(L)'
;MHLITLLTVRQMMKRELGADSFVAGIVASVEADPQNPTACIDADGHMKYNPDFVSEHVKTEQDLFCLVFHEILHPAFGHFVHKSDQISNIACDAIINALISQFYAKASGGGSLFERFYAVQGLESILRPNSKHRNSRYSYLYQHLYPKWQHHDVLSAGEVIQTLKMLVPQSASRPTLIGSHSGASNHWKPDQLQGIAQEVGRKILESSDCTGGMFDSLKKMIVEIMKTKRSIRQELLLNYSTRKRLDAFFCSEREMRRKTSPFPINPCRRDMVLLSADIWPGFFRNRQPEVKHNREGIALFLDVSGSVNQSLPEISGLLARYRRNIRSVYQFSNAVSEITMDALMRGYVETTYGTDFNCVAKTILTEEFKRAVIITDGYAAMSDANQAALHEAGVRILTILFGIHNSGKVLEPFGEVMNLNEITEGAIK
;
A
#
# COMPACT_ATOMS: atom_id res chain seq x y z
N MET A 1 -1.26 -25.58 31.28
CA MET A 1 -0.10 -26.13 30.56
C MET A 1 1.15 -25.46 31.09
N HIS A 2 2.02 -26.14 31.83
CA HIS A 2 3.19 -25.48 32.45
C HIS A 2 4.48 -25.52 31.65
N LEU A 3 4.56 -26.31 30.57
CA LEU A 3 5.72 -26.29 29.67
C LEU A 3 5.24 -26.47 28.22
N ILE A 4 5.52 -25.49 27.37
CA ILE A 4 5.36 -25.65 25.92
C ILE A 4 6.60 -26.35 25.41
N THR A 5 6.43 -27.52 24.78
CA THR A 5 7.53 -28.26 24.16
C THR A 5 7.38 -28.28 22.64
N LEU A 6 8.49 -28.47 21.92
CA LEU A 6 8.49 -28.65 20.48
C LEU A 6 7.54 -29.78 20.03
N LEU A 7 7.49 -30.88 20.79
CA LEU A 7 6.64 -32.02 20.50
C LEU A 7 5.15 -31.65 20.63
N THR A 8 4.78 -30.94 21.70
CA THR A 8 3.42 -30.43 21.89
C THR A 8 3.01 -29.50 20.75
N VAL A 9 3.87 -28.55 20.37
CA VAL A 9 3.59 -27.60 19.28
C VAL A 9 3.41 -28.33 17.95
N ARG A 10 4.35 -29.21 17.57
CA ARG A 10 4.27 -29.94 16.29
C ARG A 10 3.08 -30.89 16.22
N GLN A 11 2.77 -31.61 17.30
CA GLN A 11 1.63 -32.53 17.32
C GLN A 11 0.32 -31.76 17.18
N MET A 12 0.16 -30.66 17.92
CA MET A 12 -1.00 -29.79 17.83
C MET A 12 -1.14 -29.21 16.40
N MET A 13 -0.08 -28.63 15.84
CA MET A 13 -0.12 -28.03 14.50
C MET A 13 -0.44 -29.08 13.41
N LYS A 14 0.17 -30.27 13.47
CA LYS A 14 -0.12 -31.36 12.51
C LYS A 14 -1.54 -31.88 12.63
N ARG A 15 -2.10 -31.92 13.85
CA ARG A 15 -3.48 -32.36 14.07
C ARG A 15 -4.48 -31.37 13.48
N GLU A 16 -4.25 -30.07 13.66
CA GLU A 16 -5.19 -29.03 13.20
C GLU A 16 -5.02 -28.68 11.71
N LEU A 17 -3.79 -28.68 11.18
CA LEU A 17 -3.48 -28.29 9.79
C LEU A 17 -3.31 -29.49 8.84
N GLY A 18 -3.02 -30.68 9.37
CA GLY A 18 -2.74 -31.89 8.61
C GLY A 18 -1.29 -32.37 8.76
N ALA A 19 -1.06 -33.69 8.61
CA ALA A 19 0.25 -34.30 8.81
C ALA A 19 1.31 -33.80 7.80
N ASP A 20 0.88 -33.48 6.58
CA ASP A 20 1.70 -32.97 5.47
C ASP A 20 1.70 -31.43 5.40
N SER A 21 1.23 -30.76 6.45
CA SER A 21 1.23 -29.29 6.54
C SER A 21 2.67 -28.76 6.53
N PHE A 22 2.94 -27.84 5.60
CA PHE A 22 4.20 -27.11 5.55
C PHE A 22 4.33 -26.22 6.78
N VAL A 23 3.26 -25.52 7.13
CA VAL A 23 3.19 -24.63 8.30
C VAL A 23 3.49 -25.39 9.60
N ALA A 24 2.97 -26.61 9.76
CA ALA A 24 3.22 -27.41 10.96
C ALA A 24 4.69 -27.84 11.14
N GLY A 25 5.51 -27.76 10.08
CA GLY A 25 6.93 -28.07 10.10
C GLY A 25 7.85 -26.88 10.42
N ILE A 26 7.33 -25.64 10.43
CA ILE A 26 8.14 -24.42 10.56
C ILE A 26 8.85 -24.33 11.90
N VAL A 27 8.18 -24.71 13.00
CA VAL A 27 8.79 -24.62 14.34
C VAL A 27 9.86 -25.71 14.48
N ALA A 28 11.11 -25.26 14.61
CA ALA A 28 12.31 -26.08 14.73
C ALA A 28 12.71 -26.33 16.18
N SER A 29 12.51 -25.34 17.05
CA SER A 29 12.79 -25.44 18.49
C SER A 29 11.88 -24.52 19.30
N VAL A 30 11.80 -24.76 20.60
CA VAL A 30 10.97 -24.01 21.55
C VAL A 30 11.80 -23.72 22.80
N GLU A 31 11.87 -22.46 23.18
CA GLU A 31 12.61 -21.97 24.36
C GLU A 31 11.76 -20.98 25.16
N ALA A 32 11.88 -21.01 26.49
CA ALA A 32 11.26 -20.02 27.36
C ALA A 32 12.18 -18.80 27.50
N ASP A 33 11.67 -17.61 27.22
CA ASP A 33 12.39 -16.35 27.29
C ASP A 33 11.54 -15.30 28.01
N PRO A 34 11.81 -15.04 29.31
CA PRO A 34 11.08 -14.04 30.10
C PRO A 34 11.29 -12.59 29.63
N GLN A 35 12.30 -12.31 28.78
CA GLN A 35 12.56 -10.95 28.28
C GLN A 35 11.61 -10.56 27.14
N ASN A 36 11.03 -11.56 26.46
CA ASN A 36 10.04 -11.33 25.44
C ASN A 36 8.71 -10.89 26.11
N PRO A 37 7.97 -9.89 25.60
CA PRO A 37 6.66 -9.54 26.15
C PRO A 37 5.62 -10.66 26.03
N THR A 38 5.64 -11.45 24.95
CA THR A 38 4.62 -12.47 24.68
C THR A 38 5.25 -13.73 24.07
N ALA A 39 5.44 -13.78 22.75
CA ALA A 39 6.14 -14.85 22.04
C ALA A 39 6.77 -14.31 20.75
N CYS A 40 7.64 -15.09 20.11
CA CYS A 40 8.11 -14.83 18.76
C CYS A 40 8.57 -16.10 18.07
N ILE A 41 8.53 -16.10 16.73
CA ILE A 41 9.15 -17.12 15.90
C ILE A 41 10.05 -16.44 14.87
N ASP A 42 11.31 -16.87 14.80
CA ASP A 42 12.24 -16.37 13.79
C ASP A 42 12.19 -17.19 12.48
N ALA A 43 12.94 -16.73 11.48
CA ALA A 43 12.98 -17.35 10.15
C ALA A 43 13.57 -18.77 10.15
N ASP A 44 14.37 -19.12 11.17
CA ASP A 44 14.95 -20.45 11.36
C ASP A 44 14.02 -21.37 12.15
N GLY A 45 12.87 -20.86 12.60
CA GLY A 45 11.85 -21.62 13.32
C GLY A 45 12.12 -21.75 14.82
N HIS A 46 12.99 -20.91 15.39
CA HIS A 46 13.16 -20.84 16.84
C HIS A 46 12.00 -20.07 17.44
N MET A 47 11.14 -20.78 18.17
CA MET A 47 10.05 -20.19 18.93
C MET A 47 10.54 -19.84 20.33
N LYS A 48 10.40 -18.58 20.72
CA LYS A 48 10.58 -18.12 22.09
C LYS A 48 9.26 -17.67 22.67
N TYR A 49 9.01 -17.96 23.95
CA TYR A 49 7.79 -17.53 24.63
C TYR A 49 8.06 -17.06 26.05
N ASN A 50 7.29 -16.09 26.50
CA ASN A 50 7.31 -15.65 27.88
C ASN A 50 6.51 -16.65 28.75
N PRO A 51 7.16 -17.31 29.73
CA PRO A 51 6.49 -18.29 30.58
C PRO A 51 5.39 -17.68 31.44
N ASP A 52 5.54 -16.43 31.88
CA ASP A 52 4.54 -15.72 32.69
C ASP A 52 3.30 -15.45 31.85
N PHE A 53 3.48 -14.90 30.64
CA PHE A 53 2.39 -14.66 29.68
C PHE A 53 1.62 -15.95 29.35
N VAL A 54 2.35 -17.03 29.06
CA VAL A 54 1.75 -18.33 28.74
C VAL A 54 0.99 -18.88 29.95
N SER A 55 1.59 -18.80 31.15
CA SER A 55 0.93 -19.28 32.37
C SER A 55 -0.36 -18.50 32.66
N GLU A 56 -0.40 -17.20 32.36
CA GLU A 56 -1.53 -16.32 32.62
C GLU A 56 -2.64 -16.47 31.56
N HIS A 57 -2.31 -16.50 30.27
CA HIS A 57 -3.29 -16.36 29.20
C HIS A 57 -3.55 -17.65 28.38
N VAL A 58 -2.59 -18.57 28.29
CA VAL A 58 -2.68 -19.80 27.48
C VAL A 58 -3.18 -20.95 28.37
N LYS A 59 -4.49 -21.21 28.32
CA LYS A 59 -5.14 -22.20 29.21
C LYS A 59 -5.43 -23.52 28.51
N THR A 60 -5.65 -23.47 27.20
CA THR A 60 -6.08 -24.60 26.37
C THR A 60 -5.16 -24.80 25.17
N GLU A 61 -5.25 -25.97 24.53
CA GLU A 61 -4.53 -26.21 23.27
C GLU A 61 -4.96 -25.26 22.16
N GLN A 62 -6.23 -24.83 22.16
CA GLN A 62 -6.74 -23.85 21.20
C GLN A 62 -6.06 -22.48 21.34
N ASP A 63 -5.75 -22.10 22.59
CA ASP A 63 -5.02 -20.86 22.85
C ASP A 63 -3.56 -20.96 22.40
N LEU A 64 -2.95 -22.13 22.60
CA LEU A 64 -1.60 -22.40 22.10
C LEU A 64 -1.56 -22.36 20.57
N PHE A 65 -2.58 -22.89 19.89
CA PHE A 65 -2.73 -22.77 18.44
C PHE A 65 -2.81 -21.30 18.03
N CYS A 66 -3.64 -20.49 18.69
CA CYS A 66 -3.76 -19.06 18.39
C CYS A 66 -2.39 -18.36 18.47
N LEU A 67 -1.65 -18.58 19.56
CA LEU A 67 -0.35 -17.96 19.78
C LEU A 67 0.68 -18.36 18.71
N VAL A 68 0.87 -19.67 18.51
CA VAL A 68 1.87 -20.19 17.56
C VAL A 68 1.54 -19.77 16.14
N PHE A 69 0.27 -19.91 15.74
CA PHE A 69 -0.13 -19.65 14.37
C PHE A 69 -0.15 -18.15 14.07
N HIS A 70 -0.47 -17.30 15.04
CA HIS A 70 -0.31 -15.84 14.92
C HIS A 70 1.13 -15.47 14.58
N GLU A 71 2.11 -16.00 15.34
CA GLU A 71 3.54 -15.72 15.08
C GLU A 71 4.01 -16.21 13.71
N ILE A 72 3.48 -17.32 13.20
CA ILE A 72 3.84 -17.81 11.87
C ILE A 72 3.24 -16.93 10.77
N LEU A 73 2.01 -16.45 10.96
CA LEU A 73 1.35 -15.57 9.99
C LEU A 73 1.95 -14.16 9.99
N HIS A 74 2.41 -13.67 11.13
CA HIS A 74 2.86 -12.29 11.26
C HIS A 74 3.96 -11.89 10.23
N PRO A 75 5.03 -12.69 9.99
CA PRO A 75 6.00 -12.43 8.92
C PRO A 75 5.42 -12.49 7.51
N ALA A 76 4.45 -13.39 7.27
CA ALA A 76 3.77 -13.51 5.99
C ALA A 76 2.94 -12.26 5.68
N PHE A 77 2.33 -11.63 6.69
CA PHE A 77 1.53 -10.41 6.51
C PHE A 77 2.37 -9.12 6.64
N GLY A 78 3.42 -9.12 7.46
CA GLY A 78 4.28 -7.96 7.73
C GLY A 78 5.12 -7.48 6.54
N HIS A 79 5.42 -8.36 5.58
CA HIS A 79 6.12 -7.99 4.34
C HIS A 79 5.28 -7.07 3.42
N PHE A 80 3.96 -7.02 3.62
CA PHE A 80 3.03 -6.22 2.82
C PHE A 80 2.87 -4.78 3.32
N VAL A 81 3.29 -4.50 4.55
CA VAL A 81 3.15 -3.17 5.14
C VAL A 81 4.43 -2.37 4.91
N HIS A 82 4.36 -1.42 3.97
CA HIS A 82 5.51 -0.66 3.47
C HIS A 82 6.25 0.25 4.49
N LYS A 83 5.78 0.34 5.74
CA LYS A 83 6.47 0.97 6.88
C LYS A 83 6.02 0.31 8.19
N SER A 84 6.97 -0.17 8.99
CA SER A 84 6.71 -0.67 10.35
C SER A 84 6.39 0.49 11.31
N ASP A 85 5.16 1.00 11.24
CA ASP A 85 4.62 1.90 12.25
C ASP A 85 3.63 1.17 13.16
N GLN A 86 3.55 1.59 14.43
CA GLN A 86 2.78 0.89 15.45
C GLN A 86 1.30 0.70 15.08
N ILE A 87 0.68 1.63 14.35
CA ILE A 87 -0.73 1.49 13.94
C ILE A 87 -0.87 0.42 12.86
N SER A 88 0.07 0.35 11.93
CA SER A 88 0.06 -0.70 10.92
C SER A 88 0.26 -2.09 11.53
N ASN A 89 1.06 -2.21 12.59
CA ASN A 89 1.18 -3.48 13.33
C ASN A 89 -0.16 -3.88 13.99
N ILE A 90 -0.87 -2.93 14.60
CA ILE A 90 -2.22 -3.18 15.16
C ILE A 90 -3.20 -3.62 14.08
N ALA A 91 -3.17 -2.98 12.90
CA ALA A 91 -4.01 -3.37 11.78
C ALA A 91 -3.67 -4.77 11.24
N CYS A 92 -2.39 -5.10 11.13
CA CYS A 92 -1.91 -6.42 10.73
C CYS A 92 -2.40 -7.51 11.70
N ASP A 93 -2.20 -7.30 13.00
CA ASP A 93 -2.66 -8.22 14.04
C ASP A 93 -4.18 -8.37 14.04
N ALA A 94 -4.93 -7.30 13.76
CA ALA A 94 -6.37 -7.37 13.65
C ALA A 94 -6.82 -8.30 12.51
N ILE A 95 -6.16 -8.20 11.34
CA ILE A 95 -6.43 -9.07 10.19
C ILE A 95 -6.05 -10.52 10.51
N ILE A 96 -4.88 -10.75 11.12
CA ILE A 96 -4.42 -12.10 11.52
C ILE A 96 -5.37 -12.71 12.55
N ASN A 97 -5.73 -11.96 13.59
CA ASN A 97 -6.64 -12.45 14.63
C ASN A 97 -8.01 -12.77 14.06
N ALA A 98 -8.53 -11.95 13.15
CA ALA A 98 -9.77 -12.23 12.43
C ALA A 98 -9.66 -13.50 11.58
N LEU A 99 -8.57 -13.65 10.81
CA LEU A 99 -8.31 -14.85 10.00
C LEU A 99 -8.32 -16.12 10.87
N ILE A 100 -7.58 -16.11 11.98
CA ILE A 100 -7.48 -17.25 12.90
C ILE A 100 -8.84 -17.54 13.56
N SER A 101 -9.57 -16.50 13.98
CA SER A 101 -10.84 -16.66 14.68
C SER A 101 -11.94 -17.19 13.76
N GLN A 102 -11.94 -16.80 12.47
CA GLN A 102 -13.00 -17.12 11.52
C GLN A 102 -12.72 -18.39 10.72
N PHE A 103 -11.56 -18.50 10.07
CA PHE A 103 -11.24 -19.63 9.19
C PHE A 103 -10.69 -20.84 9.93
N TYR A 104 -10.15 -20.63 11.13
CA TYR A 104 -9.63 -21.68 11.99
C TYR A 104 -10.41 -21.79 13.30
N ALA A 105 -11.68 -21.38 13.33
CA ALA A 105 -12.52 -21.31 14.53
C ALA A 105 -12.49 -22.59 15.40
N LYS A 106 -12.46 -23.78 14.79
CA LYS A 106 -12.36 -25.05 15.52
C LYS A 106 -11.00 -25.20 16.24
N ALA A 107 -9.92 -24.92 15.54
CA ALA A 107 -8.56 -25.03 16.06
C ALA A 107 -8.23 -23.91 17.06
N SER A 108 -8.80 -22.72 16.87
CA SER A 108 -8.57 -21.51 17.67
C SER A 108 -9.59 -21.30 18.79
N GLY A 109 -10.60 -22.18 18.92
CA GLY A 109 -11.70 -21.97 19.86
C GLY A 109 -12.49 -20.69 19.57
N GLY A 110 -12.56 -20.27 18.31
CA GLY A 110 -13.15 -19.00 17.88
C GLY A 110 -12.29 -17.77 18.21
N GLY A 111 -10.98 -17.96 18.43
CA GLY A 111 -10.07 -16.90 18.88
C GLY A 111 -10.14 -16.66 20.40
N SER A 112 -10.31 -17.73 21.19
CA SER A 112 -10.49 -17.67 22.64
C SER A 112 -9.35 -16.97 23.38
N LEU A 113 -8.11 -17.09 22.86
CA LEU A 113 -6.96 -16.35 23.38
C LEU A 113 -7.15 -14.84 23.24
N PHE A 114 -7.50 -14.37 22.04
CA PHE A 114 -7.69 -12.95 21.75
C PHE A 114 -8.86 -12.37 22.54
N GLU A 115 -9.90 -13.16 22.75
CA GLU A 115 -11.04 -12.79 23.57
C GLU A 115 -10.67 -12.61 25.06
N ARG A 116 -9.71 -13.37 25.59
CA ARG A 116 -9.29 -13.17 26.99
C ARG A 116 -8.20 -12.11 27.15
N PHE A 117 -7.33 -11.95 26.16
CA PHE A 117 -6.18 -11.08 26.25
C PHE A 117 -6.53 -9.60 26.03
N TYR A 118 -7.33 -9.29 25.02
CA TYR A 118 -7.64 -7.91 24.64
C TYR A 118 -8.92 -7.38 25.30
N ALA A 119 -9.00 -6.07 25.55
CA ALA A 119 -10.19 -5.45 26.12
C ALA A 119 -11.40 -5.43 25.15
N VAL A 120 -12.62 -5.50 25.72
CA VAL A 120 -13.89 -5.47 24.97
C VAL A 120 -14.17 -4.11 24.30
N GLN A 121 -13.51 -3.04 24.75
CA GLN A 121 -13.71 -1.66 24.29
C GLN A 121 -12.38 -0.98 23.98
N GLY A 122 -12.43 0.19 23.33
CA GLY A 122 -11.23 0.93 22.95
C GLY A 122 -10.52 0.36 21.73
N LEU A 123 -9.23 0.68 21.54
CA LEU A 123 -8.47 0.23 20.36
C LEU A 123 -8.30 -1.30 20.34
N GLU A 124 -8.10 -1.92 21.51
CA GLU A 124 -7.94 -3.38 21.66
C GLU A 124 -9.14 -4.18 21.19
N SER A 125 -10.33 -3.59 21.22
CA SER A 125 -11.55 -4.27 20.79
C SER A 125 -11.57 -4.60 19.29
N ILE A 126 -10.67 -4.02 18.49
CA ILE A 126 -10.47 -4.40 17.07
C ILE A 126 -9.68 -5.71 16.94
N LEU A 127 -8.78 -5.99 17.90
CA LEU A 127 -7.93 -7.19 17.94
C LEU A 127 -8.67 -8.41 18.50
N ARG A 128 -9.92 -8.22 18.97
CA ARG A 128 -10.69 -9.16 19.77
C ARG A 128 -11.97 -9.61 19.05
N PRO A 129 -12.20 -10.92 18.85
CA PRO A 129 -13.50 -11.42 18.39
C PRO A 129 -14.60 -11.17 19.43
N ASN A 130 -15.85 -11.16 18.99
CA ASN A 130 -17.05 -10.95 19.83
C ASN A 130 -17.09 -9.63 20.62
N SER A 131 -16.29 -8.63 20.25
CA SER A 131 -16.34 -7.29 20.83
C SER A 131 -17.67 -6.57 20.57
N LYS A 132 -18.10 -5.76 21.53
CA LYS A 132 -19.33 -4.97 21.43
C LYS A 132 -19.02 -3.56 20.92
N HIS A 133 -19.10 -3.36 19.61
CA HIS A 133 -18.86 -2.06 18.96
C HIS A 133 -20.12 -1.22 18.70
N ARG A 134 -21.09 -1.23 19.63
CA ARG A 134 -22.25 -0.34 19.49
C ARG A 134 -21.78 1.11 19.72
N ASN A 135 -21.89 1.96 18.70
CA ASN A 135 -21.46 3.36 18.70
C ASN A 135 -19.95 3.60 18.90
N SER A 136 -19.11 2.61 18.58
CA SER A 136 -17.65 2.80 18.54
C SER A 136 -17.23 3.41 17.22
N ARG A 137 -16.22 4.30 17.23
CA ARG A 137 -15.59 4.80 15.99
C ARG A 137 -14.96 3.70 15.13
N TYR A 138 -14.67 2.55 15.73
CA TYR A 138 -14.13 1.37 15.06
C TYR A 138 -15.21 0.41 14.55
N SER A 139 -16.50 0.73 14.75
CA SER A 139 -17.62 -0.17 14.41
C SER A 139 -17.60 -0.61 12.94
N TYR A 140 -17.36 0.33 12.02
CA TYR A 140 -17.29 0.03 10.59
C TYR A 140 -16.14 -0.95 10.30
N LEU A 141 -14.93 -0.65 10.78
CA LEU A 141 -13.77 -1.51 10.57
C LEU A 141 -13.95 -2.89 11.21
N TYR A 142 -14.52 -2.93 12.40
CA TYR A 142 -14.77 -4.17 13.13
C TYR A 142 -15.76 -5.08 12.38
N GLN A 143 -16.79 -4.52 11.75
CA GLN A 143 -17.76 -5.29 10.97
C GLN A 143 -17.13 -5.93 9.73
N HIS A 144 -16.07 -5.35 9.17
CA HIS A 144 -15.32 -5.96 8.07
C HIS A 144 -14.47 -7.15 8.50
N LEU A 145 -13.86 -7.07 9.68
CA LEU A 145 -13.04 -8.15 10.25
C LEU A 145 -13.89 -9.28 10.84
N TYR A 146 -15.02 -8.94 11.46
CA TYR A 146 -15.92 -9.86 12.14
C TYR A 146 -17.37 -9.63 11.68
N PRO A 147 -17.69 -9.95 10.41
CA PRO A 147 -19.01 -9.70 9.85
C PRO A 147 -20.08 -10.52 10.57
N LYS A 148 -21.24 -9.89 10.78
CA LYS A 148 -22.44 -10.55 11.32
C LYS A 148 -23.54 -10.71 10.27
N TRP A 149 -23.43 -10.01 9.14
CA TRP A 149 -24.45 -9.93 8.08
C TRP A 149 -23.79 -9.89 6.70
N GLN A 150 -24.57 -10.16 5.63
CA GLN A 150 -24.06 -10.42 4.26
C GLN A 150 -23.68 -9.18 3.42
N HIS A 151 -23.85 -7.95 3.92
CA HIS A 151 -23.60 -6.73 3.13
C HIS A 151 -22.54 -5.85 3.79
N HIS A 152 -21.29 -6.05 3.40
CA HIS A 152 -20.21 -5.13 3.69
C HIS A 152 -19.38 -4.90 2.42
N ASP A 153 -18.99 -3.64 2.18
CA ASP A 153 -18.04 -3.28 1.13
C ASP A 153 -16.73 -4.06 1.30
N VAL A 154 -15.97 -4.27 0.21
CA VAL A 154 -14.67 -4.96 0.33
C VAL A 154 -13.63 -3.91 0.68
N LEU A 155 -12.99 -4.04 1.85
CA LEU A 155 -11.78 -3.29 2.17
C LEU A 155 -10.55 -4.13 1.84
N SER A 156 -9.53 -3.50 1.28
CA SER A 156 -8.17 -4.01 1.16
C SER A 156 -7.41 -3.86 2.49
N ALA A 157 -6.28 -4.57 2.61
CA ALA A 157 -5.42 -4.47 3.78
C ALA A 157 -4.87 -3.04 3.98
N GLY A 158 -4.57 -2.34 2.89
CA GLY A 158 -4.11 -0.96 2.90
C GLY A 158 -5.18 0.00 3.42
N GLU A 159 -6.44 -0.19 3.00
CA GLU A 159 -7.57 0.62 3.48
C GLU A 159 -7.86 0.39 4.96
N VAL A 160 -7.70 -0.84 5.47
CA VAL A 160 -7.80 -1.14 6.91
C VAL A 160 -6.75 -0.35 7.70
N ILE A 161 -5.50 -0.37 7.25
CA ILE A 161 -4.39 0.36 7.88
C ILE A 161 -4.67 1.86 7.86
N GLN A 162 -5.04 2.41 6.69
CA GLN A 162 -5.28 3.84 6.52
C GLN A 162 -6.49 4.30 7.35
N THR A 163 -7.57 3.53 7.36
CA THR A 163 -8.74 3.77 8.19
C THR A 163 -8.37 3.80 9.66
N LEU A 164 -7.57 2.83 10.12
CA LEU A 164 -7.13 2.79 11.52
C LEU A 164 -6.25 4.00 11.86
N LYS A 165 -5.36 4.42 10.95
CA LYS A 165 -4.54 5.64 11.13
C LYS A 165 -5.38 6.91 11.26
N MET A 166 -6.50 7.01 10.54
CA MET A 166 -7.43 8.14 10.65
C MET A 166 -8.25 8.10 11.94
N LEU A 167 -8.67 6.90 12.37
CA LEU A 167 -9.56 6.73 13.52
C LEU A 167 -8.85 6.79 14.87
N VAL A 168 -7.58 6.41 14.95
CA VAL A 168 -6.85 6.36 16.22
C VAL A 168 -6.32 7.74 16.60
N PRO A 169 -6.81 8.35 17.70
CA PRO A 169 -6.29 9.63 18.17
C PRO A 169 -4.82 9.49 18.60
N GLN A 170 -4.03 10.55 18.39
CA GLN A 170 -2.60 10.54 18.72
C GLN A 170 -2.33 10.29 20.22
N SER A 171 -3.28 10.63 21.09
CA SER A 171 -3.21 10.44 22.55
C SER A 171 -3.64 9.05 23.04
N ALA A 172 -4.04 8.13 22.15
CA ALA A 172 -4.50 6.81 22.57
C ALA A 172 -3.33 5.94 23.06
N SER A 173 -3.54 5.27 24.20
CA SER A 173 -2.62 4.24 24.68
C SER A 173 -2.50 3.11 23.66
N ARG A 174 -1.27 2.60 23.48
CA ARG A 174 -0.98 1.52 22.54
C ARG A 174 -1.08 0.19 23.27
N PRO A 175 -1.87 -0.77 22.75
CA PRO A 175 -1.98 -2.06 23.40
C PRO A 175 -0.71 -2.88 23.26
N THR A 176 -0.48 -3.76 24.23
CA THR A 176 0.51 -4.83 24.09
C THR A 176 0.01 -5.80 23.02
N LEU A 177 0.83 -6.03 22.01
CA LEU A 177 0.52 -6.95 20.93
C LEU A 177 1.03 -8.35 21.22
N ILE A 178 0.36 -9.35 20.64
CA ILE A 178 0.89 -10.70 20.58
C ILE A 178 2.00 -10.68 19.53
N GLY A 179 3.14 -11.27 19.87
CA GLY A 179 4.30 -11.32 19.00
C GLY A 179 5.38 -10.28 19.26
N SER A 180 6.55 -10.52 18.67
CA SER A 180 7.64 -9.54 18.66
C SER A 180 7.47 -8.57 17.50
N HIS A 181 7.09 -7.33 17.82
CA HIS A 181 6.94 -6.23 16.87
C HIS A 181 8.15 -5.30 16.80
N SER A 182 9.22 -5.63 17.54
CA SER A 182 10.45 -4.86 17.65
C SER A 182 11.42 -5.23 16.54
N GLY A 183 11.43 -4.43 15.45
CA GLY A 183 12.51 -4.06 14.51
C GLY A 183 13.69 -4.96 14.12
N ALA A 184 13.87 -6.14 14.71
CA ALA A 184 14.88 -7.10 14.32
C ALA A 184 14.42 -7.72 13.01
N SER A 185 15.16 -7.41 11.95
CA SER A 185 14.92 -7.87 10.61
C SER A 185 15.15 -9.39 10.50
N ASN A 186 14.20 -10.18 10.97
CA ASN A 186 14.14 -11.61 10.67
C ASN A 186 13.81 -11.72 9.18
N HIS A 187 14.83 -11.93 8.36
CA HIS A 187 14.69 -12.06 6.91
C HIS A 187 14.18 -13.47 6.60
N TRP A 188 12.86 -13.65 6.66
CA TRP A 188 12.20 -14.86 6.21
C TRP A 188 12.50 -15.12 4.73
N LYS A 189 12.80 -16.38 4.38
CA LYS A 189 13.08 -16.73 2.98
C LYS A 189 11.79 -16.62 2.15
N PRO A 190 11.85 -16.13 0.90
CA PRO A 190 10.68 -16.02 0.03
C PRO A 190 9.92 -17.35 -0.11
N ASP A 191 10.63 -18.47 -0.17
CA ASP A 191 10.03 -19.80 -0.30
C ASP A 191 9.21 -20.20 0.94
N GLN A 192 9.65 -19.82 2.14
CA GLN A 192 8.91 -20.08 3.39
C GLN A 192 7.62 -19.28 3.41
N LEU A 193 7.70 -17.99 3.07
CA LEU A 193 6.53 -17.12 2.99
C LEU A 193 5.55 -17.60 1.93
N GLN A 194 6.05 -18.05 0.77
CA GLN A 194 5.24 -18.63 -0.28
C GLN A 194 4.56 -19.93 0.19
N GLY A 195 5.27 -20.80 0.90
CA GLY A 195 4.72 -22.03 1.46
C GLY A 195 3.56 -21.76 2.43
N ILE A 196 3.76 -20.83 3.37
CA ILE A 196 2.70 -20.37 4.29
C ILE A 196 1.53 -19.82 3.48
N ALA A 197 1.82 -18.96 2.50
CA ALA A 197 0.78 -18.28 1.74
C ALA A 197 -0.06 -19.26 0.88
N GLN A 198 0.58 -20.25 0.26
CA GLN A 198 -0.12 -21.24 -0.54
C GLN A 198 -1.03 -22.12 0.33
N GLU A 199 -0.54 -22.57 1.49
CA GLU A 199 -1.30 -23.45 2.37
C GLU A 199 -2.51 -22.74 2.98
N VAL A 200 -2.32 -21.54 3.51
CA VAL A 200 -3.38 -20.75 4.14
C VAL A 200 -4.40 -20.30 3.08
N GLY A 201 -3.93 -19.89 1.88
CA GLY A 201 -4.80 -19.47 0.78
C GLY A 201 -5.68 -20.60 0.27
N ARG A 202 -5.11 -21.81 0.14
CA ARG A 202 -5.88 -23.02 -0.20
C ARG A 202 -6.96 -23.31 0.84
N LYS A 203 -6.62 -23.28 2.13
CA LYS A 203 -7.58 -23.55 3.22
C LYS A 203 -8.74 -22.56 3.24
N ILE A 204 -8.45 -21.28 3.00
CA ILE A 204 -9.46 -20.22 2.94
C ILE A 204 -10.38 -20.42 1.72
N LEU A 205 -9.83 -20.80 0.56
CA LEU A 205 -10.63 -21.10 -0.64
C LEU A 205 -11.50 -22.36 -0.45
N GLU A 206 -11.00 -23.40 0.22
CA GLU A 206 -11.74 -24.63 0.53
C GLU A 206 -12.88 -24.41 1.55
N SER A 207 -12.77 -23.40 2.42
CA SER A 207 -13.82 -23.05 3.39
C SER A 207 -15.12 -22.50 2.77
N SER A 208 -15.23 -22.48 1.44
CA SER A 208 -16.30 -21.87 0.66
C SER A 208 -17.62 -22.65 0.67
N ASP A 209 -17.60 -23.94 0.97
CA ASP A 209 -18.82 -24.76 0.89
C ASP A 209 -19.73 -24.67 2.13
N CYS A 210 -19.24 -24.12 3.25
CA CYS A 210 -19.94 -24.23 4.54
C CYS A 210 -20.48 -22.91 5.13
N THR A 211 -20.11 -21.72 4.60
CA THR A 211 -20.34 -20.42 5.30
C THR A 211 -21.04 -19.33 4.49
N GLY A 212 -21.63 -19.64 3.33
CA GLY A 212 -22.62 -18.79 2.64
C GLY A 212 -22.30 -17.29 2.60
N GLY A 213 -21.26 -16.88 1.85
CA GLY A 213 -20.93 -15.48 1.56
C GLY A 213 -20.55 -14.56 2.74
N MET A 214 -20.73 -14.99 3.98
CA MET A 214 -20.61 -14.15 5.18
C MET A 214 -19.21 -13.52 5.36
N PHE A 215 -18.17 -14.20 4.90
CA PHE A 215 -16.77 -13.77 5.04
C PHE A 215 -16.12 -13.39 3.70
N ASP A 216 -16.90 -13.15 2.64
CA ASP A 216 -16.36 -12.96 1.29
C ASP A 216 -15.40 -11.75 1.17
N SER A 217 -15.67 -10.67 1.91
CA SER A 217 -14.79 -9.50 1.97
C SER A 217 -13.42 -9.82 2.59
N LEU A 218 -13.41 -10.42 3.79
CA LEU A 218 -12.19 -10.84 4.48
C LEU A 218 -11.43 -11.90 3.67
N LYS A 219 -12.13 -12.83 3.01
CA LYS A 219 -11.54 -13.81 2.09
C LYS A 219 -10.80 -13.11 0.94
N LYS A 220 -11.45 -12.16 0.27
CA LYS A 220 -10.85 -11.39 -0.83
C LYS A 220 -9.64 -10.62 -0.38
N MET A 221 -9.72 -9.94 0.77
CA MET A 221 -8.58 -9.21 1.35
C MET A 221 -7.40 -10.14 1.62
N ILE A 222 -7.62 -11.29 2.25
CA ILE A 222 -6.55 -12.24 2.54
C ILE A 222 -5.99 -12.83 1.24
N VAL A 223 -6.85 -13.24 0.31
CA VAL A 223 -6.42 -13.74 -1.00
C VAL A 223 -5.65 -12.69 -1.77
N GLU A 224 -6.03 -11.41 -1.69
CA GLU A 224 -5.31 -10.29 -2.27
C GLU A 224 -3.91 -10.19 -1.67
N ILE A 225 -3.80 -10.06 -0.34
CA ILE A 225 -2.51 -10.05 0.40
C ILE A 225 -1.63 -11.21 -0.07
N MET A 226 -2.20 -12.42 -0.19
CA MET A 226 -1.45 -13.63 -0.54
C MET A 226 -1.14 -13.77 -2.04
N LYS A 227 -1.97 -13.20 -2.92
CA LYS A 227 -1.78 -13.19 -4.38
C LYS A 227 -0.88 -12.07 -4.85
N THR A 228 -0.79 -10.96 -4.11
CA THR A 228 0.19 -9.90 -4.37
C THR A 228 1.58 -10.46 -4.14
N LYS A 229 2.11 -11.24 -5.09
CA LYS A 229 3.49 -11.74 -5.12
C LYS A 229 4.50 -10.61 -5.37
N ARG A 230 4.23 -9.39 -4.94
CA ARG A 230 5.17 -8.29 -5.15
C ARG A 230 6.15 -8.30 -4.01
N SER A 231 7.29 -8.93 -4.26
CA SER A 231 8.48 -8.70 -3.43
C SER A 231 8.63 -7.19 -3.24
N ILE A 232 9.08 -6.73 -2.06
CA ILE A 232 9.42 -5.32 -1.81
C ILE A 232 10.24 -4.74 -2.98
N ARG A 233 11.10 -5.55 -3.61
CA ARG A 233 11.87 -5.17 -4.80
C ARG A 233 11.00 -4.88 -6.03
N GLN A 234 9.97 -5.68 -6.32
CA GLN A 234 9.05 -5.43 -7.42
C GLN A 234 8.17 -4.22 -7.16
N GLU A 235 7.66 -4.04 -5.95
CA GLU A 235 6.87 -2.86 -5.59
C GLU A 235 7.73 -1.59 -5.63
N LEU A 236 8.96 -1.63 -5.10
CA LEU A 236 9.94 -0.56 -5.25
C LEU A 236 10.31 -0.31 -6.71
N LEU A 237 10.43 -1.34 -7.55
CA LEU A 237 10.73 -1.20 -8.99
C LEU A 237 9.55 -0.62 -9.75
N LEU A 238 8.32 -1.04 -9.44
CA LEU A 238 7.09 -0.51 -10.03
C LEU A 238 6.93 0.96 -9.63
N ASN A 239 7.00 1.25 -8.32
CA ASN A 239 7.00 2.61 -7.78
C ASN A 239 8.15 3.44 -8.35
N TYR A 240 9.34 2.88 -8.52
CA TYR A 240 10.46 3.58 -9.17
C TYR A 240 10.20 3.81 -10.65
N SER A 241 9.59 2.86 -11.37
CA SER A 241 9.30 2.98 -12.79
C SER A 241 8.20 4.00 -13.07
N THR A 242 7.10 3.99 -12.30
CA THR A 242 6.00 4.96 -12.40
C THR A 242 6.48 6.34 -11.95
N ARG A 243 7.25 6.42 -10.85
CA ARG A 243 7.87 7.68 -10.42
C ARG A 243 8.85 8.22 -11.44
N LYS A 244 9.69 7.37 -12.05
CA LYS A 244 10.63 7.80 -13.10
C LYS A 244 9.90 8.35 -14.33
N ARG A 245 8.74 7.80 -14.70
CA ARG A 245 7.91 8.31 -15.81
C ARG A 245 7.33 9.68 -15.48
N LEU A 246 6.71 9.83 -14.31
CA LEU A 246 6.18 11.12 -13.86
C LEU A 246 7.29 12.16 -13.69
N ASP A 247 8.40 11.79 -13.07
CA ASP A 247 9.56 12.66 -12.92
C ASP A 247 10.14 13.02 -14.30
N ALA A 248 10.20 12.11 -15.28
CA ALA A 248 10.65 12.45 -16.64
C ALA A 248 9.73 13.47 -17.34
N PHE A 249 8.41 13.42 -17.08
CA PHE A 249 7.44 14.34 -17.65
C PHE A 249 7.43 15.71 -16.93
N PHE A 250 7.27 15.70 -15.60
CA PHE A 250 7.20 16.91 -14.76
C PHE A 250 8.56 17.57 -14.54
N CYS A 251 9.59 16.76 -14.38
CA CYS A 251 10.97 17.17 -14.17
C CYS A 251 11.81 16.68 -15.35
N SER A 252 11.48 17.14 -16.57
CA SER A 252 12.34 17.05 -17.75
C SER A 252 13.79 17.08 -17.29
N GLU A 253 14.45 15.92 -17.34
CA GLU A 253 15.72 15.70 -16.67
C GLU A 253 16.61 16.92 -16.92
N ARG A 254 17.13 17.51 -15.83
CA ARG A 254 18.17 18.53 -15.94
C ARG A 254 19.27 17.89 -16.77
N GLU A 255 19.36 18.21 -18.07
CA GLU A 255 20.29 17.56 -18.98
C GLU A 255 21.67 17.60 -18.33
N MET A 256 22.21 16.42 -18.02
CA MET A 256 23.46 16.34 -17.26
C MET A 256 24.61 16.65 -18.22
N ARG A 257 25.04 17.91 -18.26
CA ARG A 257 26.22 18.29 -19.05
C ARG A 257 27.49 17.86 -18.34
N ARG A 258 28.45 17.40 -19.13
CA ARG A 258 29.82 17.22 -18.66
C ARG A 258 30.48 18.60 -18.58
N LYS A 259 30.88 19.00 -17.37
CA LYS A 259 31.67 20.20 -17.12
C LYS A 259 32.98 19.80 -16.45
N THR A 260 34.06 20.44 -16.83
CA THR A 260 35.35 20.31 -16.15
C THR A 260 35.42 21.30 -15.00
N SER A 261 35.76 20.85 -13.80
CA SER A 261 36.05 21.75 -12.68
C SER A 261 37.13 21.14 -11.77
N PRO A 262 37.85 21.97 -10.99
CA PRO A 262 38.87 21.46 -10.06
C PRO A 262 38.27 20.79 -8.82
N PHE A 263 36.94 20.84 -8.66
CA PHE A 263 36.23 20.28 -7.51
C PHE A 263 35.45 19.02 -7.90
N PRO A 264 35.61 17.89 -7.21
CA PRO A 264 34.91 16.64 -7.53
C PRO A 264 33.47 16.66 -7.00
N ILE A 265 32.59 17.46 -7.62
CA ILE A 265 31.17 17.56 -7.20
C ILE A 265 30.37 16.33 -7.64
N ASN A 266 30.59 15.83 -8.85
CA ASN A 266 30.00 14.60 -9.37
C ASN A 266 30.91 14.00 -10.47
N PRO A 267 32.13 13.55 -10.08
CA PRO A 267 33.18 13.14 -11.02
C PRO A 267 32.77 11.91 -11.82
N CYS A 268 33.26 11.80 -13.06
CA CYS A 268 32.94 10.64 -13.90
C CYS A 268 33.64 9.37 -13.42
N ARG A 269 33.18 8.20 -13.89
CA ARG A 269 33.75 6.90 -13.49
C ARG A 269 35.27 6.82 -13.63
N ARG A 270 35.84 7.43 -14.68
CA ARG A 270 37.29 7.50 -14.88
C ARG A 270 37.98 8.27 -13.75
N ASP A 271 37.45 9.42 -13.37
CA ASP A 271 38.05 10.27 -12.34
C ASP A 271 37.93 9.61 -10.97
N MET A 272 36.84 8.88 -10.72
CA MET A 272 36.68 8.05 -9.51
C MET A 272 37.72 6.92 -9.44
N VAL A 273 38.03 6.28 -10.57
CA VAL A 273 39.09 5.26 -10.64
C VAL A 273 40.45 5.88 -10.35
N LEU A 274 40.74 7.06 -10.90
CA LEU A 274 41.97 7.78 -10.61
C LEU A 274 42.08 8.13 -9.12
N LEU A 275 41.01 8.66 -8.51
CA LEU A 275 40.98 8.92 -7.07
C LEU A 275 41.17 7.65 -6.24
N SER A 276 40.57 6.52 -6.64
CA SER A 276 40.76 5.24 -5.93
C SER A 276 42.18 4.69 -6.02
N ALA A 277 42.92 5.09 -7.06
CA ALA A 277 44.34 4.78 -7.23
C ALA A 277 45.25 5.86 -6.61
N ASP A 278 44.69 6.77 -5.80
CA ASP A 278 45.38 7.90 -5.18
C ASP A 278 46.02 8.89 -6.18
N ILE A 279 45.48 8.93 -7.41
CA ILE A 279 45.90 9.82 -8.49
C ILE A 279 44.92 10.98 -8.59
N TRP A 280 45.40 12.19 -8.28
CA TRP A 280 44.61 13.42 -8.41
C TRP A 280 44.55 13.90 -9.87
N PRO A 281 43.36 13.98 -10.53
CA PRO A 281 43.25 14.33 -11.94
C PRO A 281 43.50 15.81 -12.27
N GLY A 282 43.56 16.69 -11.27
CA GLY A 282 43.64 18.15 -11.44
C GLY A 282 42.30 18.79 -11.82
N PHE A 283 41.67 18.31 -12.90
CA PHE A 283 40.33 18.71 -13.33
C PHE A 283 39.40 17.50 -13.46
N PHE A 284 38.31 17.53 -12.70
CA PHE A 284 37.27 16.52 -12.71
C PHE A 284 36.27 16.79 -13.82
N ARG A 285 35.93 15.74 -14.58
CA ARG A 285 34.84 15.76 -15.56
C ARG A 285 33.54 15.47 -14.83
N ASN A 286 33.00 16.52 -14.22
CA ASN A 286 31.78 16.43 -13.45
C ASN A 286 30.55 16.32 -14.36
N ARG A 287 29.57 15.52 -13.95
CA ARG A 287 28.23 15.56 -14.53
C ARG A 287 27.37 16.51 -13.69
N GLN A 288 27.10 17.69 -14.23
CA GLN A 288 26.29 18.69 -13.55
C GLN A 288 24.96 18.91 -14.28
N PRO A 289 23.86 19.11 -13.54
CA PRO A 289 22.58 19.42 -14.13
C PRO A 289 22.63 20.77 -14.85
N GLU A 290 22.17 20.81 -16.11
CA GLU A 290 21.94 22.06 -16.81
C GLU A 290 20.72 22.78 -16.21
N VAL A 291 20.93 24.01 -15.74
CA VAL A 291 19.85 24.88 -15.28
C VAL A 291 19.29 25.60 -16.51
N LYS A 292 18.27 25.03 -17.13
CA LYS A 292 17.50 25.75 -18.17
C LYS A 292 16.64 26.82 -17.48
N HIS A 293 16.86 28.09 -17.81
CA HIS A 293 16.12 29.22 -17.25
C HIS A 293 14.71 29.40 -17.85
N ASN A 294 14.39 28.74 -18.96
CA ASN A 294 13.04 28.72 -19.49
C ASN A 294 12.17 27.77 -18.66
N ARG A 295 11.30 28.36 -17.81
CA ARG A 295 10.15 27.67 -17.25
C ARG A 295 9.11 27.51 -18.36
N GLU A 296 9.32 26.54 -19.26
CA GLU A 296 8.22 25.93 -20.02
C GLU A 296 7.36 25.15 -19.01
N GLY A 297 6.61 25.86 -18.18
CA GLY A 297 5.84 25.23 -17.11
C GLY A 297 4.63 24.51 -17.68
N ILE A 298 4.21 23.45 -16.97
CA ILE A 298 3.21 22.51 -17.43
C ILE A 298 1.82 23.06 -17.11
N ALA A 299 0.91 23.01 -18.08
CA ALA A 299 -0.50 23.28 -17.85
C ALA A 299 -1.18 22.03 -17.31
N LEU A 300 -1.93 22.16 -16.22
CA LEU A 300 -2.72 21.08 -15.65
C LEU A 300 -4.19 21.31 -15.96
N PHE A 301 -4.89 20.31 -16.50
CA PHE A 301 -6.32 20.30 -16.71
C PHE A 301 -6.93 19.21 -15.84
N LEU A 302 -7.78 19.61 -14.90
CA LEU A 302 -8.51 18.72 -14.02
C LEU A 302 -9.97 18.65 -14.47
N ASP A 303 -10.41 17.45 -14.81
CA ASP A 303 -11.82 17.16 -15.00
C ASP A 303 -12.52 17.29 -13.65
N VAL A 304 -13.63 18.02 -13.63
CA VAL A 304 -14.44 18.27 -12.44
C VAL A 304 -15.87 17.75 -12.60
N SER A 305 -16.05 16.74 -13.45
CA SER A 305 -17.31 15.99 -13.56
C SER A 305 -17.74 15.36 -12.22
N GLY A 306 -19.01 14.95 -12.10
CA GLY A 306 -19.63 14.54 -10.83
C GLY A 306 -18.96 13.38 -10.07
N SER A 307 -18.02 12.66 -10.69
CA SER A 307 -17.23 11.54 -10.14
C SER A 307 -15.97 11.99 -9.38
N VAL A 308 -15.57 13.27 -9.48
CA VAL A 308 -14.25 13.76 -9.08
C VAL A 308 -14.07 13.92 -7.57
N ASN A 309 -15.13 14.25 -6.83
CA ASN A 309 -15.04 14.54 -5.40
C ASN A 309 -14.44 13.40 -4.56
N GLN A 310 -14.60 12.15 -5.01
CA GLN A 310 -14.03 10.98 -4.31
C GLN A 310 -12.51 10.88 -4.50
N SER A 311 -12.00 11.28 -5.67
CA SER A 311 -10.57 11.18 -6.04
C SER A 311 -9.78 12.47 -5.80
N LEU A 312 -10.43 13.59 -5.45
CA LEU A 312 -9.77 14.87 -5.17
C LEU A 312 -8.63 14.80 -4.15
N PRO A 313 -8.71 14.06 -3.02
CA PRO A 313 -7.61 13.99 -2.05
C PRO A 313 -6.35 13.36 -2.65
N GLU A 314 -6.50 12.30 -3.45
CA GLU A 314 -5.40 11.62 -4.12
C GLU A 314 -4.75 12.49 -5.20
N ILE A 315 -5.59 13.14 -6.01
CA ILE A 315 -5.16 14.08 -7.05
C ILE A 315 -4.40 15.25 -6.39
N SER A 316 -4.94 15.83 -5.32
CA SER A 316 -4.29 16.92 -4.58
C SER A 316 -2.95 16.50 -4.00
N GLY A 317 -2.87 15.29 -3.44
CA GLY A 317 -1.62 14.71 -2.93
C GLY A 317 -0.56 14.56 -4.02
N LEU A 318 -0.95 14.07 -5.20
CA LEU A 318 -0.07 13.95 -6.37
C LEU A 318 0.45 15.31 -6.83
N LEU A 319 -0.45 16.28 -6.97
CA LEU A 319 -0.14 17.60 -7.51
C LEU A 319 0.70 18.46 -6.56
N ALA A 320 0.51 18.31 -5.24
CA ALA A 320 1.30 19.01 -4.22
C ALA A 320 2.81 18.82 -4.44
N ARG A 321 3.23 17.62 -4.85
CA ARG A 321 4.63 17.28 -5.11
C ARG A 321 5.22 18.03 -6.31
N TYR A 322 4.43 18.24 -7.36
CA TYR A 322 4.87 18.87 -8.61
C TYR A 322 4.50 20.35 -8.71
N ARG A 323 4.00 20.97 -7.63
CA ARG A 323 3.58 22.37 -7.55
C ARG A 323 4.58 23.37 -8.15
N ARG A 324 5.89 23.10 -8.06
CA ARG A 324 6.94 24.01 -8.60
C ARG A 324 7.11 23.94 -10.12
N ASN A 325 6.60 22.89 -10.75
CA ASN A 325 6.73 22.61 -12.19
C ASN A 325 5.45 22.95 -12.97
N ILE A 326 4.32 23.07 -12.27
CA ILE A 326 3.02 23.44 -12.82
C ILE A 326 2.96 24.96 -12.96
N ARG A 327 2.62 25.46 -14.15
CA ARG A 327 2.48 26.89 -14.45
C ARG A 327 1.09 27.39 -14.12
N SER A 328 0.09 26.71 -14.64
CA SER A 328 -1.32 27.06 -14.54
C SER A 328 -2.15 25.80 -14.32
N VAL A 329 -3.26 25.98 -13.62
CA VAL A 329 -4.19 24.92 -13.27
C VAL A 329 -5.56 25.34 -13.79
N TYR A 330 -6.15 24.47 -14.59
CA TYR A 330 -7.45 24.65 -15.18
C TYR A 330 -8.38 23.54 -14.69
N GLN A 331 -9.60 23.91 -14.38
CA GLN A 331 -10.70 22.98 -14.18
C GLN A 331 -11.54 22.97 -15.43
N PHE A 332 -12.00 21.80 -15.86
CA PHE A 332 -12.85 21.72 -17.03
C PHE A 332 -14.03 20.78 -16.83
N SER A 333 -15.14 21.18 -17.44
CA SER A 333 -16.34 20.38 -17.64
C SER A 333 -16.81 20.60 -19.08
N ASN A 334 -17.80 21.48 -19.30
CA ASN A 334 -18.15 21.96 -20.65
C ASN A 334 -17.38 23.22 -21.06
N ALA A 335 -16.72 23.87 -20.08
CA ALA A 335 -15.87 25.02 -20.27
C ALA A 335 -14.63 24.89 -19.37
N VAL A 336 -13.59 25.64 -19.71
CA VAL A 336 -12.34 25.71 -18.95
C VAL A 336 -12.35 26.95 -18.05
N SER A 337 -12.05 26.76 -16.76
CA SER A 337 -11.87 27.84 -15.78
C SER A 337 -10.49 27.73 -15.15
N GLU A 338 -9.74 28.83 -15.10
CA GLU A 338 -8.43 28.85 -14.44
C GLU A 338 -8.60 29.00 -12.92
N ILE A 339 -7.90 28.17 -12.16
CA ILE A 339 -7.89 28.21 -10.69
C ILE A 339 -6.46 28.29 -10.17
N THR A 340 -6.29 28.94 -9.02
CA THR A 340 -5.00 28.91 -8.33
C THR A 340 -4.74 27.52 -7.71
N MET A 341 -3.48 27.10 -7.73
CA MET A 341 -3.07 25.85 -7.07
C MET A 341 -3.48 25.80 -5.59
N ASP A 342 -3.42 26.94 -4.88
CA ASP A 342 -3.78 27.01 -3.47
C ASP A 342 -5.28 26.90 -3.22
N ALA A 343 -6.11 27.26 -4.20
CA ALA A 343 -7.55 27.05 -4.14
C ALA A 343 -7.89 25.58 -4.46
N LEU A 344 -7.24 24.99 -5.47
CA LEU A 344 -7.40 23.55 -5.76
C LEU A 344 -7.01 22.68 -4.55
N MET A 345 -5.87 22.97 -3.91
CA MET A 345 -5.41 22.25 -2.71
C MET A 345 -6.34 22.40 -1.49
N ARG A 346 -7.20 23.43 -1.48
CA ARG A 346 -8.25 23.64 -0.47
C ARG A 346 -9.57 22.97 -0.85
N GLY A 347 -9.62 22.27 -1.99
CA GLY A 347 -10.79 21.55 -2.47
C GLY A 347 -11.83 22.43 -3.17
N TYR A 348 -11.47 23.65 -3.59
CA TYR A 348 -12.38 24.48 -4.37
C TYR A 348 -12.52 23.94 -5.79
N VAL A 349 -13.74 23.63 -6.19
CA VAL A 349 -14.08 23.06 -7.50
C VAL A 349 -15.36 23.70 -8.03
N GLU A 350 -15.34 24.16 -9.28
CA GLU A 350 -16.50 24.73 -9.98
C GLU A 350 -16.93 23.80 -11.13
N THR A 351 -18.14 23.25 -11.07
CA THR A 351 -18.60 22.25 -12.05
C THR A 351 -19.87 22.68 -12.77
N THR A 352 -19.96 22.40 -14.07
CA THR A 352 -21.19 22.57 -14.86
C THR A 352 -21.81 21.23 -15.29
N TYR A 353 -21.45 20.13 -14.61
CA TYR A 353 -21.98 18.77 -14.81
C TYR A 353 -21.94 18.25 -16.27
N GLY A 354 -20.74 18.26 -16.90
CA GLY A 354 -20.47 17.64 -18.21
C GLY A 354 -18.97 17.53 -18.48
N THR A 355 -18.56 16.95 -19.62
CA THR A 355 -17.14 16.78 -20.00
C THR A 355 -16.95 16.97 -21.52
N ASP A 356 -16.13 17.93 -21.94
CA ASP A 356 -15.79 18.18 -23.35
C ASP A 356 -14.28 18.42 -23.53
N PHE A 357 -13.58 17.54 -24.26
CA PHE A 357 -12.14 17.71 -24.53
C PHE A 357 -11.84 18.79 -25.58
N ASN A 358 -12.82 19.24 -26.36
CA ASN A 358 -12.60 20.31 -27.33
C ASN A 358 -12.28 21.64 -26.66
N CYS A 359 -12.83 21.91 -25.47
CA CYS A 359 -12.50 23.13 -24.74
C CYS A 359 -11.03 23.12 -24.27
N VAL A 360 -10.56 21.96 -23.77
CA VAL A 360 -9.15 21.75 -23.38
C VAL A 360 -8.21 21.92 -24.57
N ALA A 361 -8.50 21.28 -25.71
CA ALA A 361 -7.69 21.39 -26.92
C ALA A 361 -7.55 22.83 -27.41
N LYS A 362 -8.65 23.59 -27.43
CA LYS A 362 -8.64 25.01 -27.81
C LYS A 362 -7.79 25.86 -26.85
N THR A 363 -7.90 25.63 -25.54
CA THR A 363 -7.08 26.35 -24.55
C THR A 363 -5.60 26.05 -24.74
N ILE A 364 -5.23 24.78 -24.96
CA ILE A 364 -3.84 24.38 -25.23
C ILE A 364 -3.25 25.11 -26.44
N LEU A 365 -4.00 25.18 -27.53
CA LEU A 365 -3.57 25.83 -28.77
C LEU A 365 -3.51 27.35 -28.62
N THR A 366 -4.46 27.95 -27.90
CA THR A 366 -4.54 29.42 -27.72
C THR A 366 -3.42 29.94 -26.81
N GLU A 367 -3.15 29.22 -25.71
CA GLU A 367 -2.10 29.58 -24.75
C GLU A 367 -0.71 29.02 -25.13
N GLU A 368 -0.62 28.36 -26.28
CA GLU A 368 0.59 27.76 -26.85
C GLU A 368 1.34 26.83 -25.89
N PHE A 369 0.61 26.00 -25.14
CA PHE A 369 1.22 25.05 -24.21
C PHE A 369 1.91 23.91 -24.95
N LYS A 370 3.24 23.81 -24.79
CA LYS A 370 4.02 22.67 -25.33
C LYS A 370 3.80 21.37 -24.57
N ARG A 371 3.37 21.45 -23.31
CA ARG A 371 3.17 20.32 -22.40
C ARG A 371 1.95 20.53 -21.53
N ALA A 372 1.10 19.52 -21.48
CA ALA A 372 -0.11 19.52 -20.66
C ALA A 372 -0.27 18.19 -19.92
N VAL A 373 -0.89 18.25 -18.74
CA VAL A 373 -1.35 17.09 -17.98
C VAL A 373 -2.86 17.16 -17.93
N ILE A 374 -3.55 16.11 -18.35
CA ILE A 374 -5.01 16.02 -18.30
C ILE A 374 -5.37 14.93 -17.31
N ILE A 375 -6.13 15.27 -16.26
CA ILE A 375 -6.63 14.34 -15.26
C ILE A 375 -8.14 14.20 -15.49
N THR A 376 -8.62 13.03 -15.87
CA THR A 376 -10.03 12.80 -16.30
C THR A 376 -10.50 11.39 -16.00
N ASP A 377 -11.81 11.16 -15.97
CA ASP A 377 -12.36 9.80 -15.93
C ASP A 377 -12.41 9.13 -17.31
N GLY A 378 -12.09 9.88 -18.38
CA GLY A 378 -11.93 9.35 -19.74
C GLY A 378 -13.21 9.39 -20.60
N TYR A 379 -14.31 9.95 -20.11
CA TYR A 379 -15.57 9.98 -20.85
C TYR A 379 -15.79 11.28 -21.64
N ALA A 380 -14.99 11.52 -22.68
CA ALA A 380 -15.27 12.62 -23.62
C ALA A 380 -14.68 12.39 -25.03
N ALA A 381 -15.32 13.04 -26.01
CA ALA A 381 -14.89 13.05 -27.40
C ALA A 381 -14.11 14.33 -27.73
N MET A 382 -13.17 14.24 -28.68
CA MET A 382 -12.46 15.38 -29.25
C MET A 382 -12.64 15.36 -30.77
N SER A 383 -12.94 16.50 -31.38
CA SER A 383 -13.13 16.59 -32.83
C SER A 383 -11.82 16.34 -33.59
N ASP A 384 -11.92 15.72 -34.77
CA ASP A 384 -10.77 15.38 -35.63
C ASP A 384 -9.94 16.61 -36.01
N ALA A 385 -10.60 17.78 -36.17
CA ALA A 385 -9.94 19.05 -36.45
C ALA A 385 -9.02 19.48 -35.28
N ASN A 386 -9.49 19.35 -34.04
CA ASN A 386 -8.69 19.68 -32.86
C ASN A 386 -7.56 18.67 -32.65
N GLN A 387 -7.79 17.39 -32.94
CA GLN A 387 -6.75 16.37 -32.87
C GLN A 387 -5.61 16.65 -33.87
N ALA A 388 -5.95 17.00 -35.12
CA ALA A 388 -4.97 17.37 -36.13
C ALA A 388 -4.16 18.61 -35.73
N ALA A 389 -4.84 19.64 -35.20
CA ALA A 389 -4.18 20.87 -34.76
C ALA A 389 -3.22 20.64 -33.57
N LEU A 390 -3.61 19.82 -32.59
CA LEU A 390 -2.73 19.44 -31.47
C LEU A 390 -1.50 18.65 -31.94
N HIS A 391 -1.69 17.78 -32.95
CA HIS A 391 -0.60 17.01 -33.53
C HIS A 391 0.39 17.90 -34.28
N GLU A 392 -0.10 18.86 -35.08
CA GLU A 392 0.72 19.84 -35.79
C GLU A 392 1.51 20.75 -34.81
N ALA A 393 0.87 21.15 -33.71
CA ALA A 393 1.53 21.91 -32.64
C ALA A 393 2.59 21.11 -31.85
N GLY A 394 2.66 19.79 -32.04
CA GLY A 394 3.65 18.93 -31.38
C GLY A 394 3.55 18.90 -29.85
N VAL A 395 2.32 19.06 -29.33
CA VAL A 395 2.07 19.11 -27.89
C VAL A 395 2.27 17.73 -27.26
N ARG A 396 2.96 17.68 -26.11
CA ARG A 396 3.04 16.46 -25.28
C ARG A 396 1.99 16.47 -24.19
N ILE A 397 1.13 15.46 -24.18
CA ILE A 397 0.06 15.32 -23.19
C ILE A 397 0.33 14.09 -22.33
N LEU A 398 0.31 14.25 -21.01
CA LEU A 398 0.22 13.14 -20.06
C LEU A 398 -1.22 13.03 -19.57
N THR A 399 -1.85 11.88 -19.79
CA THR A 399 -3.23 11.63 -19.35
C THR A 399 -3.22 10.77 -18.10
N ILE A 400 -3.89 11.22 -17.04
CA ILE A 400 -4.08 10.47 -15.80
C ILE A 400 -5.56 10.16 -15.65
N LEU A 401 -5.92 8.88 -15.75
CA LEU A 401 -7.28 8.38 -15.64
C LEU A 401 -7.65 8.10 -14.18
N PHE A 402 -8.83 8.51 -13.72
CA PHE A 402 -9.35 8.10 -12.40
C PHE A 402 -10.77 7.55 -12.50
N GLY A 403 -11.17 6.69 -11.56
CA GLY A 403 -12.50 6.08 -11.53
C GLY A 403 -12.62 4.75 -12.29
N ILE A 404 -13.87 4.33 -12.53
CA ILE A 404 -14.22 2.98 -13.02
C ILE A 404 -14.19 2.89 -14.56
N HIS A 405 -14.37 4.02 -15.24
CA HIS A 405 -14.57 4.09 -16.69
C HIS A 405 -13.29 4.50 -17.44
N ASN A 406 -12.19 3.77 -17.27
CA ASN A 406 -10.87 4.09 -17.83
C ASN A 406 -10.76 3.99 -19.38
N SER A 407 -11.35 4.92 -20.12
CA SER A 407 -11.23 4.99 -21.59
C SER A 407 -10.42 6.20 -22.04
N GLY A 408 -9.10 6.08 -22.12
CA GLY A 408 -8.20 7.18 -22.54
C GLY A 408 -7.91 7.30 -24.05
N LYS A 409 -8.58 6.50 -24.91
CA LYS A 409 -8.17 6.26 -26.31
C LYS A 409 -7.98 7.52 -27.16
N VAL A 410 -8.75 8.57 -26.90
CA VAL A 410 -8.71 9.82 -27.68
C VAL A 410 -7.41 10.61 -27.43
N LEU A 411 -6.79 10.45 -26.26
CA LEU A 411 -5.60 11.20 -25.85
C LEU A 411 -4.29 10.40 -26.00
N GLU A 412 -4.39 9.07 -26.21
CA GLU A 412 -3.23 8.18 -26.46
C GLU A 412 -2.27 8.67 -27.57
N PRO A 413 -2.73 9.27 -28.69
CA PRO A 413 -1.81 9.72 -29.74
C PRO A 413 -0.86 10.85 -29.30
N PHE A 414 -1.20 11.59 -28.25
CA PHE A 414 -0.45 12.80 -27.83
C PHE A 414 0.54 12.54 -26.67
N GLY A 415 0.53 11.33 -26.10
CA GLY A 415 1.50 10.91 -25.09
C GLY A 415 1.02 9.78 -24.20
N GLU A 416 1.64 9.66 -23.03
CA GLU A 416 1.40 8.54 -22.12
C GLU A 416 0.04 8.65 -21.41
N VAL A 417 -0.62 7.50 -21.23
CA VAL A 417 -1.85 7.37 -20.44
C VAL A 417 -1.55 6.47 -19.24
N MET A 418 -1.90 6.93 -18.05
CA MET A 418 -1.67 6.24 -16.78
C MET A 418 -2.95 6.25 -15.94
N ASN A 419 -3.19 5.24 -15.11
CA ASN A 419 -4.28 5.28 -14.13
C ASN A 419 -3.80 5.91 -12.81
N LEU A 420 -4.66 6.65 -12.12
CA LEU A 420 -4.37 7.29 -10.85
C LEU A 420 -3.99 6.26 -9.79
N ASN A 421 -4.74 5.16 -9.70
CA ASN A 421 -4.43 4.05 -8.78
C ASN A 421 -3.06 3.42 -9.09
N GLU A 422 -2.63 3.40 -10.36
CA GLU A 422 -1.29 2.89 -10.71
C GLU A 422 -0.17 3.82 -10.20
N ILE A 423 -0.48 5.10 -10.00
CA ILE A 423 0.43 6.14 -9.54
C ILE A 423 0.44 6.23 -8.01
N THR A 424 -0.73 6.15 -7.38
CA THR A 424 -0.91 6.32 -5.92
C THR A 424 -0.66 5.03 -5.15
N GLU A 425 -1.04 3.87 -5.71
CA GLU A 425 -0.98 2.57 -5.04
C GLU A 425 0.03 1.60 -5.67
N GLY A 426 0.67 1.98 -6.79
CA GLY A 426 1.67 1.16 -7.47
C GLY A 426 1.02 0.12 -8.39
N ALA A 427 0.94 0.48 -9.67
CA ALA A 427 0.30 -0.24 -10.78
C ALA A 427 -0.26 -1.64 -10.50
N ILE A 428 -1.52 -1.73 -10.05
CA ILE A 428 -2.27 -2.99 -10.00
C ILE A 428 -2.66 -3.35 -11.44
N LYS A 429 -1.95 -4.31 -12.04
CA LYS A 429 -2.36 -5.00 -13.26
C LYS A 429 -2.35 -6.49 -12.98
#